data_AF-A0AAU4RQG0-F1
#
_entry.id   AF-A0AAU4RQG0-F1
#
_cell.length_a   1.000
_cell.length_b   1.000
_cell.length_c   1.000
_cell.angle_alpha   90.00
_cell.angle_beta   90.00
_cell.angle_gamma   90.00
#
_symmetry.space_group_name_H-M   'P 1'
#
loop_
_entity.id
_entity.type
_entity.pdbx_description
1 polymer ?
#
loop_
_entity_poly.entity_id
_entity_poly.type
_entity_poly.pdbx_seq_one_letter_code
_entity_poly.pdbx_strand_id
1 'polypeptide(L)'
;MNNASRRTTDTTAISHFTTERKIPSMCQHQPPCPTAGSADRESARLTAHHPEQGWSLLCNGVLLFEDTGELLPDGRIIAPHRPMGAVMTAA
;
A
#
# COMPACT_ATOMS: atom_id res chain seq x y z
N MET A 1 -45.94 0.08 42.07
CA MET A 1 -46.30 -1.10 41.27
C MET A 1 -45.89 -0.88 39.82
N ASN A 2 -44.87 -1.64 39.41
CA ASN A 2 -44.36 -2.08 38.10
C ASN A 2 -45.13 -1.64 36.83
N ASN A 3 -44.42 -1.24 35.76
CA ASN A 3 -44.29 -2.12 34.59
C ASN A 3 -43.11 -1.76 33.67
N ALA A 4 -42.53 -2.81 33.09
CA ALA A 4 -41.27 -2.90 32.39
C ALA A 4 -41.25 -2.31 30.98
N SER A 5 -40.12 -1.70 30.60
CA SER A 5 -39.81 -1.36 29.22
C SER A 5 -38.53 -2.05 28.76
N ARG A 6 -38.75 -3.22 28.15
CA ARG A 6 -38.01 -3.88 27.06
C ARG A 6 -36.50 -3.60 26.94
N ARG A 7 -35.70 -4.52 27.48
CA ARG A 7 -34.32 -4.77 27.02
C ARG A 7 -34.40 -5.66 25.78
N THR A 8 -34.19 -5.06 24.60
CA THR A 8 -33.81 -5.81 23.39
C THR A 8 -32.32 -5.56 23.23
N THR A 9 -31.49 -6.51 23.66
CA THR A 9 -30.06 -6.53 23.38
C THR A 9 -29.85 -7.26 22.08
N ASP A 10 -29.89 -6.50 20.98
CA ASP A 10 -29.44 -6.94 19.66
C ASP A 10 -27.96 -7.29 19.77
N THR A 11 -27.66 -8.58 19.62
CA THR A 11 -26.33 -9.16 19.79
C THR A 11 -25.88 -9.62 18.42
N THR A 12 -24.71 -9.13 18.01
CA THR A 12 -23.89 -9.55 16.86
C THR A 12 -24.06 -8.74 15.57
N ALA A 13 -23.70 -7.46 15.65
CA ALA A 13 -22.88 -6.88 14.60
C ALA A 13 -21.48 -6.72 15.19
N ILE A 14 -20.56 -7.62 14.82
CA ILE A 14 -19.13 -7.45 15.08
C ILE A 14 -18.75 -6.17 14.36
N SER A 15 -18.74 -5.07 15.08
CA SER A 15 -18.16 -3.82 14.63
C SER A 15 -16.73 -4.16 14.27
N HIS A 16 -16.43 -4.18 12.98
CA HIS A 16 -15.07 -4.16 12.49
C HIS A 16 -14.43 -2.96 13.17
N PHE A 17 -13.64 -3.20 14.21
CA PHE A 17 -12.64 -2.27 14.69
C PHE A 17 -11.60 -2.19 13.59
N THR A 18 -11.95 -1.58 12.46
CA THR A 18 -10.97 -0.91 11.65
C THR A 18 -10.44 0.17 12.58
N THR A 19 -9.27 -0.07 13.15
CA THR A 19 -8.37 1.02 13.48
C THR A 19 -8.03 1.71 12.16
N GLU A 20 -9.01 2.41 11.60
CA GLU A 20 -8.81 3.53 10.71
C GLU A 20 -8.19 4.60 11.60
N ARG A 21 -6.92 4.37 11.99
CA ARG A 21 -6.00 5.49 11.97
C ARG A 21 -6.15 5.97 10.54
N LYS A 22 -6.90 7.07 10.37
CA LYS A 22 -6.84 7.91 9.19
C LYS A 22 -5.35 8.15 8.98
N ILE A 23 -4.71 7.30 8.18
CA ILE A 23 -3.30 7.47 7.81
C ILE A 23 -3.37 8.78 7.05
N PRO A 24 -2.88 9.89 7.62
CA PRO A 24 -2.87 11.14 6.88
C PRO A 24 -2.17 10.81 5.55
N SER A 25 -2.71 11.30 4.44
CA SER A 25 -2.01 11.27 3.17
C SER A 25 -0.57 11.70 3.46
N MET A 26 0.38 10.75 3.38
CA MET A 26 1.69 10.96 4.00
C MET A 26 2.42 12.17 3.41
N CYS A 27 2.00 12.57 2.22
CA CYS A 27 2.38 13.79 1.54
C CYS A 27 1.19 14.75 1.35
N GLN A 28 1.49 16.05 1.31
CA GLN A 28 0.54 17.14 1.01
C GLN A 28 0.54 17.53 -0.48
N HIS A 29 0.81 16.58 -1.37
CA HIS A 29 0.87 16.85 -2.81
C HIS A 29 -0.53 17.10 -3.40
N GLN A 30 -0.62 18.04 -4.34
CA GLN A 30 -1.78 18.24 -5.19
C GLN A 30 -1.38 17.99 -6.66
N PRO A 31 -2.05 17.09 -7.40
CA PRO A 31 -3.07 16.16 -6.92
C PRO A 31 -2.52 15.18 -5.85
N PRO A 32 -3.39 14.57 -5.03
CA PRO A 32 -2.98 13.57 -4.05
C PRO A 32 -2.21 12.43 -4.72
N CYS A 33 -1.14 11.97 -4.07
CA CYS A 33 -0.41 10.81 -4.56
C CYS A 33 -1.21 9.51 -4.33
N PRO A 34 -1.05 8.52 -5.22
CA PRO A 34 -1.66 7.22 -5.04
C PRO A 34 -1.14 6.53 -3.79
N THR A 35 -1.99 5.68 -3.20
CA THR A 35 -1.59 4.85 -2.06
C THR A 35 -0.59 3.78 -2.52
N ALA A 36 0.24 3.27 -1.59
CA ALA A 36 1.16 2.18 -1.89
C ALA A 36 0.47 0.88 -2.35
N GLY A 37 -0.81 0.69 -2.02
CA GLY A 37 -1.59 -0.45 -2.49
C GLY A 37 -2.15 -0.30 -3.90
N SER A 38 -2.16 0.91 -4.46
CA SER A 38 -2.76 1.19 -5.76
C SER A 38 -1.95 0.62 -6.92
N ALA A 39 -2.58 0.34 -8.06
CA ALA A 39 -1.89 -0.18 -9.24
C ALA A 39 -0.87 0.84 -9.81
N ASP A 40 -1.16 2.13 -9.66
CA ASP A 40 -0.33 3.27 -10.10
C ASP A 40 0.60 3.81 -9.00
N ARG A 41 0.93 3.00 -7.98
CA ARG A 41 1.73 3.42 -6.81
C ARG A 41 3.07 4.07 -7.16
N GLU A 42 3.68 3.67 -8.26
CA GLU A 42 4.95 4.19 -8.80
C GLU A 42 4.84 5.66 -9.27
N SER A 43 3.62 6.15 -9.52
CA SER A 43 3.38 7.55 -9.90
C SER A 43 3.40 8.52 -8.70
N ALA A 44 3.65 8.04 -7.48
CA ALA A 44 3.88 8.91 -6.33
C ALA A 44 5.19 9.71 -6.48
N ARG A 45 5.31 10.83 -5.78
CA ARG A 45 6.49 11.70 -5.92
C ARG A 45 7.71 11.14 -5.20
N LEU A 46 8.89 11.30 -5.80
CA LEU A 46 10.18 10.99 -5.18
C LEU A 46 10.41 11.84 -3.92
N THR A 47 10.87 11.18 -2.86
CA THR A 47 11.35 11.80 -1.62
C THR A 47 12.86 11.63 -1.48
N ALA A 48 13.39 10.49 -1.94
CA ALA A 48 14.82 10.26 -2.07
C ALA A 48 15.10 9.54 -3.39
N HIS A 49 16.24 9.84 -4.00
CA HIS A 49 16.68 9.25 -5.25
C HIS A 49 18.15 8.90 -5.12
N HIS A 50 18.46 7.59 -5.16
CA HIS A 50 19.80 7.04 -4.95
C HIS A 50 20.15 6.07 -6.07
N PRO A 51 20.38 6.58 -7.30
CA PRO A 51 20.75 5.75 -8.45
C PRO A 51 22.05 4.99 -8.20
N GLU A 52 22.99 5.55 -7.42
CA GLU A 52 24.23 4.87 -7.03
C GLU A 52 24.01 3.62 -6.17
N GLN A 53 22.83 3.46 -5.57
CA GLN A 53 22.41 2.29 -4.80
C GLN A 53 21.28 1.50 -5.49
N GLY A 54 20.81 1.95 -6.66
CA GLY A 54 19.78 1.29 -7.44
C GLY A 54 18.35 1.44 -6.91
N TRP A 55 18.05 2.48 -6.11
CA TRP A 55 16.71 2.65 -5.54
C TRP A 55 16.25 4.11 -5.43
N SER A 56 14.94 4.26 -5.28
CA SER A 56 14.25 5.53 -5.04
C SER A 56 13.14 5.34 -4.03
N LEU A 57 13.00 6.27 -3.07
CA LEU A 57 11.91 6.26 -2.10
C LEU A 57 10.82 7.23 -2.54
N LEU A 58 9.59 6.73 -2.64
CA LEU A 58 8.40 7.52 -2.96
C LEU A 58 7.71 8.00 -1.68
N CYS A 59 6.97 9.10 -1.80
CA CYS A 59 6.30 9.74 -0.67
C CYS A 59 5.14 8.93 -0.08
N ASN A 60 4.68 7.89 -0.78
CA ASN A 60 3.72 6.90 -0.28
C ASN A 60 4.42 5.73 0.45
N GLY A 61 5.74 5.81 0.63
CA GLY A 61 6.57 4.83 1.33
C GLY A 61 7.04 3.64 0.50
N VAL A 62 6.74 3.62 -0.80
CA VAL A 62 7.24 2.59 -1.72
C VAL A 62 8.72 2.82 -2.00
N LEU A 63 9.54 1.79 -1.85
CA LEU A 63 10.89 1.76 -2.45
C LEU A 63 10.79 1.16 -3.86
N LEU A 64 11.12 1.98 -4.86
CA LEU A 64 11.22 1.58 -6.25
C LEU A 64 12.68 1.25 -6.57
N PHE A 65 12.94 0.07 -7.12
CA PHE A 65 14.24 -0.36 -7.59
C PHE A 65 14.42 -0.08 -9.08
N GLU A 66 15.65 0.08 -9.54
CA GLU A 66 15.96 0.36 -10.96
C GLU A 66 15.50 -0.75 -11.92
N ASP A 67 15.36 -1.98 -11.44
CA ASP A 67 14.86 -3.10 -12.22
C ASP A 67 13.33 -3.13 -12.32
N THR A 68 12.61 -2.11 -11.82
CA THR A 68 11.14 -2.03 -11.66
C THR A 68 10.57 -2.88 -10.54
N GLY A 69 11.40 -3.52 -9.72
CA GLY A 69 10.95 -4.13 -8.48
C GLY A 69 10.45 -3.08 -7.48
N GLU A 70 9.54 -3.47 -6.59
CA GLU A 70 9.04 -2.57 -5.55
C GLU A 70 9.03 -3.26 -4.18
N LEU A 71 9.37 -2.51 -3.12
CA LEU A 71 9.14 -2.90 -1.73
C LEU A 71 8.11 -1.95 -1.13
N LEU A 72 6.95 -2.50 -0.76
CA LEU A 72 5.85 -1.75 -0.17
C LEU A 72 6.11 -1.44 1.31
N PRO A 73 5.42 -0.44 1.89
CA PRO A 73 5.57 -0.07 3.32
C PRO A 73 5.23 -1.19 4.30
N ASP A 74 4.43 -2.17 3.88
CA ASP A 74 4.06 -3.36 4.67
C ASP A 74 5.05 -4.53 4.53
N GLY A 75 6.14 -4.32 3.78
CA GLY A 75 7.18 -5.31 3.54
C GLY A 75 6.87 -6.28 2.40
N ARG A 76 5.74 -6.14 1.70
CA ARG A 76 5.46 -6.96 0.50
C ARG A 76 6.40 -6.57 -0.64
N ILE A 77 6.87 -7.59 -1.36
CA ILE A 77 7.73 -7.45 -2.52
C ILE A 77 6.88 -7.59 -3.79
N ILE A 78 7.03 -6.64 -4.70
CA ILE A 78 6.52 -6.72 -6.07
C ILE A 78 7.71 -7.05 -6.96
N ALA A 79 7.59 -8.14 -7.71
CA ALA A 79 8.66 -8.60 -8.57
C ALA A 79 8.87 -7.62 -9.75
N PRO A 80 10.14 -7.45 -10.19
CA PRO A 80 10.47 -6.69 -11.39
C PRO A 80 9.66 -7.12 -12.62
N HIS A 81 9.20 -6.15 -13.41
CA HIS A 81 8.60 -6.36 -14.72
C HIS A 81 9.66 -6.66 -15.80
N ARG A 82 10.43 -7.74 -15.59
CA ARG A 82 11.29 -8.29 -16.66
C ARG A 82 10.43 -9.17 -17.57
N PRO A 83 10.47 -9.00 -18.91
CA PRO A 83 10.10 -10.10 -19.77
C PRO A 83 11.06 -11.24 -19.42
N MET A 84 10.53 -12.33 -18.89
CA MET A 84 11.31 -13.56 -18.72
C MET A 84 11.66 -13.98 -20.13
N GLY A 85 12.86 -13.60 -20.60
CA GLY A 85 13.39 -14.11 -21.85
C GLY A 85 13.30 -15.62 -21.73
N ALA A 86 12.48 -16.24 -22.58
CA ALA A 86 12.41 -17.67 -22.66
C ALA A 86 13.85 -18.14 -22.78
N VAL A 87 14.36 -18.81 -21.75
CA VAL A 87 15.65 -19.49 -21.80
C VAL A 87 15.48 -20.51 -22.91
N MET A 88 15.94 -20.17 -24.11
CA MET A 88 16.02 -21.12 -25.22
C MET A 88 17.10 -22.10 -24.78
N THR A 89 16.67 -23.24 -24.24
CA THR A 89 17.55 -24.41 -24.12
C THR A 89 18.04 -24.71 -25.53
N ALA A 90 19.32 -24.47 -25.77
CA ALA A 90 19.98 -24.98 -26.96
C ALA A 90 20.05 -26.51 -26.82
N ALA A 91 19.52 -27.22 -27.83
CA ALA A 91 19.58 -28.67 -27.95
C ALA A 91 20.95 -29.12 -28.47
#